data_AF-A0A7X4FGF3-F1
#
_entry.id   AF-A0A7X4FGF3-F1
#
_cell.length_a   1.000
_cell.length_b   1.000
_cell.length_c   1.000
_cell.angle_alpha   90.00
_cell.angle_beta   90.00
_cell.angle_gamma   90.00
#
_symmetry.space_group_name_H-M   'P 1'
#
loop_
_entity.id
_entity.type
_entity.pdbx_description
1 polymer ?
#
loop_
_entity_poly.entity_id
_entity_poly.type
_entity_poly.pdbx_seq_one_letter_code
_entity_poly.pdbx_strand_id
1 'polypeptide(L)'
;MRFIEIRDLRSSEIWEQLADEREMVLTAQGKPIAILSSVSDADWEETLAAFRRVRATQAVDELQKQSVENGLDKMDLEEVNREIQAVRKSTYYDVMASC
;
A
#
# COMPACT_ATOMS: atom_id res chain seq x y z
N MET A 1 -4.92 17.51 12.10
CA MET A 1 -5.63 16.35 11.50
C MET A 1 -7.04 16.32 12.05
N ARG A 2 -8.00 16.66 11.19
CA ARG A 2 -9.43 16.74 11.52
C ARG A 2 -10.13 15.42 11.18
N PHE A 3 -11.12 15.03 11.97
CA PHE A 3 -11.97 13.86 11.71
C PHE A 3 -13.34 14.33 11.24
N ILE A 4 -13.87 13.69 10.20
CA ILE A 4 -15.14 14.06 9.57
C ILE A 4 -15.95 12.79 9.32
N GLU A 5 -17.23 12.79 9.70
CA GLU A 5 -18.12 11.69 9.40
C GLU A 5 -18.49 11.67 7.91
N ILE A 6 -18.58 10.48 7.33
CA ILE A 6 -18.89 10.26 5.90
C ILE A 6 -20.19 10.94 5.45
N ARG A 7 -21.12 11.20 6.38
CA ARG A 7 -22.41 11.86 6.10
C ARG A 7 -22.26 13.35 5.80
N ASP A 8 -21.20 13.95 6.34
CA ASP A 8 -20.98 15.39 6.32
C ASP A 8 -20.21 15.83 5.06
N LEU A 9 -19.52 14.90 4.38
CA LEU A 9 -18.78 15.09 3.11
C LEU A 9 -19.49 15.91 2.01
N ARG A 10 -20.82 16.00 2.07
CA ARG A 10 -21.63 16.78 1.12
C ARG A 10 -21.63 18.29 1.42
N SER A 11 -21.12 18.71 2.57
CA SER A 11 -21.03 20.12 2.95
C SER A 11 -19.91 20.82 2.18
N SER A 12 -20.19 22.01 1.63
CA SER A 12 -19.21 22.83 0.93
C SER A 12 -18.07 23.29 1.84
N GLU A 13 -18.37 23.51 3.13
CA GLU A 13 -17.40 23.97 4.14
C GLU A 13 -16.23 22.99 4.30
N ILE A 14 -16.48 21.69 4.12
CA ILE A 14 -15.43 20.67 4.27
C ILE A 14 -14.39 20.79 3.16
N TRP A 15 -14.78 21.18 1.96
CA TRP A 15 -13.85 21.34 0.83
C TRP A 15 -12.96 22.56 1.02
N GLU A 16 -13.50 23.66 1.56
CA GLU A 16 -12.71 24.84 1.95
C GLU A 16 -11.72 24.48 3.06
N GLN A 17 -12.21 23.80 4.10
CA GLN A 17 -11.35 23.35 5.20
C GLN A 17 -10.27 22.35 4.74
N LEU A 18 -10.57 21.46 3.77
CA LEU A 18 -9.59 20.50 3.24
C LEU A 18 -8.47 21.20 2.47
N ALA A 19 -8.79 22.26 1.74
CA ALA A 19 -7.79 23.09 1.07
C ALA A 19 -6.83 23.76 2.07
N ASP A 20 -7.35 24.20 3.23
CA ASP A 20 -6.55 24.85 4.28
C ASP A 20 -5.75 23.84 5.13
N GLU A 21 -6.39 22.75 5.59
CA GLU A 21 -5.79 21.77 6.50
C GLU A 21 -4.90 20.75 5.78
N ARG A 22 -5.02 20.65 4.44
CA ARG A 22 -4.35 19.69 3.54
C ARG A 22 -4.68 18.22 3.73
N GLU A 23 -5.00 17.80 4.95
CA GLU A 23 -5.25 16.40 5.30
C GLU A 23 -6.39 16.24 6.33
N MET A 24 -7.26 15.26 6.08
CA MET A 24 -8.39 14.93 6.94
C MET A 24 -8.63 13.43 7.02
N VAL A 25 -9.23 12.97 8.12
CA VAL A 25 -9.63 11.58 8.29
C VAL A 25 -11.14 11.46 8.15
N LEU A 26 -11.58 10.59 7.25
CA LEU A 26 -12.97 10.20 7.16
C LEU A 26 -13.29 9.08 8.12
N THR A 27 -14.37 9.24 8.85
CA THR A 27 -14.93 8.25 9.74
C THR A 27 -16.28 7.75 9.26
N ALA A 28 -16.58 6.49 9.53
CA ALA A 28 -17.93 5.95 9.47
C ALA A 28 -18.26 5.35 10.82
N GLN A 29 -19.30 5.88 11.48
CA GLN A 29 -19.70 5.44 12.82
C GLN A 29 -18.54 5.55 13.82
N GLY A 30 -17.78 6.65 13.76
CA GLY A 30 -16.63 6.90 14.62
C GLY A 30 -15.36 6.09 14.29
N LYS A 31 -15.38 5.22 13.27
CA LYS A 31 -14.21 4.44 12.86
C LYS A 31 -13.51 5.09 11.66
N PRO A 32 -12.20 5.34 11.70
CA PRO A 32 -11.44 5.78 10.54
C PRO A 32 -11.57 4.78 9.38
N ILE A 33 -11.98 5.27 8.22
CA ILE A 33 -12.15 4.45 7.01
C ILE A 33 -11.32 4.95 5.83
N ALA A 34 -10.95 6.22 5.80
CA ALA A 34 -10.14 6.80 4.73
C ALA A 34 -9.40 8.05 5.22
N ILE A 35 -8.34 8.41 4.50
CA ILE A 35 -7.65 9.69 4.62
C ILE A 35 -7.91 10.45 3.33
N LEU A 36 -8.32 11.70 3.46
CA LEU A 36 -8.41 12.65 2.36
C LEU A 36 -7.18 13.55 2.41
N SER A 37 -6.57 13.74 1.25
CA SER A 37 -5.48 14.70 1.07
C SER A 37 -5.88 15.64 -0.05
N SER A 38 -5.74 16.95 0.18
CA SER A 38 -5.93 17.95 -0.87
C SER A 38 -4.87 17.73 -1.94
N VAL A 39 -5.29 17.69 -3.20
CA VAL A 39 -4.40 17.66 -4.36
C VAL A 39 -4.79 18.78 -5.32
N SER A 40 -3.84 19.20 -6.13
CA SER A 40 -4.04 20.15 -7.23
C SER A 40 -3.82 19.46 -8.58
N ASP A 41 -4.25 20.10 -9.66
CA ASP A 41 -4.00 19.61 -11.01
C ASP A 41 -2.51 19.45 -11.34
N ALA A 42 -1.63 20.16 -10.62
CA ALA A 42 -0.19 20.14 -10.85
C ALA A 42 0.55 18.99 -10.13
N ASP A 43 0.01 18.46 -9.04
CA ASP A 43 0.74 17.56 -8.12
C ASP A 43 0.00 16.26 -7.77
N TRP A 44 -1.23 16.04 -8.26
CA TRP A 44 -2.02 14.87 -7.91
C TRP A 44 -1.36 13.54 -8.34
N GLU A 45 -0.69 13.50 -9.50
CA GLU A 45 0.01 12.29 -9.98
C GLU A 45 1.22 11.95 -9.10
N GLU A 46 2.02 12.95 -8.75
CA GLU A 46 3.19 12.80 -7.90
C GLU A 46 2.77 12.38 -6.48
N THR A 47 1.75 13.03 -5.94
CA THR A 47 1.17 12.69 -4.64
C THR A 47 0.65 11.26 -4.63
N LEU A 48 -0.09 10.85 -5.66
CA LEU A 48 -0.58 9.48 -5.78
C LEU A 48 0.55 8.46 -5.90
N ALA A 49 1.60 8.79 -6.66
CA ALA A 49 2.79 7.95 -6.79
C ALA A 49 3.52 7.80 -5.44
N ALA A 50 3.63 8.87 -4.66
CA ALA A 50 4.20 8.83 -3.31
C ALA A 50 3.42 7.88 -2.40
N PHE A 51 2.08 7.96 -2.37
CA PHE A 51 1.25 7.04 -1.59
C PHE A 51 1.43 5.58 -2.03
N ARG A 52 1.55 5.32 -3.34
CA ARG A 52 1.82 3.97 -3.86
C ARG A 52 3.17 3.45 -3.40
N ARG A 53 4.20 4.30 -3.42
CA ARG A 53 5.55 3.94 -2.96
C ARG A 53 5.58 3.63 -1.47
N VAL A 54 4.89 4.41 -0.63
CA VAL A 54 4.77 4.14 0.80
C VAL A 54 4.13 2.77 1.03
N ARG A 55 3.00 2.47 0.36
CA ARG A 55 2.36 1.15 0.48
C ARG A 55 3.27 0.00 0.04
N ALA A 56 4.00 0.17 -1.06
CA ALA A 56 4.95 -0.84 -1.53
C ALA A 56 6.07 -1.07 -0.51
N THR A 57 6.58 0.01 0.10
CA THR A 57 7.63 -0.08 1.13
C THR A 57 7.12 -0.81 2.37
N GLN A 58 5.93 -0.45 2.85
CA GLN A 58 5.31 -1.14 3.99
C GLN A 58 5.06 -2.63 3.73
N ALA A 59 4.66 -2.99 2.51
CA ALA A 59 4.49 -4.38 2.12
C ALA A 59 5.83 -5.15 2.15
N VAL A 60 6.92 -4.53 1.67
CA VAL A 60 8.26 -5.12 1.74
C VAL A 60 8.71 -5.27 3.20
N ASP A 61 8.48 -4.27 4.04
CA ASP A 61 8.84 -4.32 5.46
C ASP A 61 8.10 -5.46 6.19
N GLU A 62 6.81 -5.65 5.90
CA GLU A 62 6.02 -6.75 6.45
C GLU A 62 6.54 -8.11 5.97
N LEU A 63 6.87 -8.26 4.68
CA LEU A 63 7.48 -9.48 4.15
C LEU A 63 8.83 -9.79 4.82
N GLN A 64 9.66 -8.77 5.04
CA GLN A 64 10.95 -8.93 5.72
C GLN A 64 10.76 -9.33 7.17
N LYS A 65 9.82 -8.70 7.88
CA LYS A 65 9.48 -9.07 9.25
C LYS A 65 9.03 -10.53 9.35
N GLN A 66 8.14 -10.97 8.46
CA GLN A 66 7.71 -12.37 8.39
C GLN A 66 8.88 -13.31 8.04
N SER A 67 9.81 -12.88 7.18
CA SER A 67 11.02 -13.66 6.87
C SER A 67 11.87 -13.90 8.13
N VAL A 68 12.06 -12.89 8.97
CA VAL A 68 12.80 -13.00 10.23
C VAL A 68 12.05 -13.88 11.25
N GLU A 69 10.73 -13.69 11.38
CA GLU A 69 9.90 -14.52 12.27
C GLU A 69 9.96 -16.01 11.89
N ASN A 70 10.05 -16.30 10.58
CA ASN A 70 10.18 -17.66 10.06
C ASN A 70 11.64 -18.15 9.98
N GLY A 71 12.62 -17.34 10.38
CA GLY A 71 14.05 -17.69 10.34
C GLY A 71 14.64 -17.80 8.93
N LEU A 72 13.91 -17.36 7.91
CA LEU A 72 14.33 -17.39 6.50
C LEU A 72 15.35 -16.29 6.18
N ASP A 73 15.51 -15.30 7.07
CA ASP A 73 16.57 -14.28 7.01
C ASP A 73 18.00 -14.88 7.03
N LYS A 74 18.12 -16.14 7.45
CA LYS A 74 19.39 -16.87 7.57
C LYS A 74 19.64 -17.83 6.42
N MET A 75 18.74 -17.92 5.44
CA MET A 75 18.92 -18.78 4.27
C MET A 75 20.20 -18.43 3.56
N ASP A 76 21.03 -19.43 3.29
CA ASP A 76 22.25 -19.22 2.53
C ASP A 76 21.96 -19.03 1.04
N LEU A 77 22.95 -18.53 0.31
CA LEU A 77 22.79 -18.27 -1.12
C LEU A 77 22.53 -19.56 -1.93
N GLU A 78 22.98 -20.72 -1.47
CA GLU A 78 22.73 -22.00 -2.14
C GLU A 78 21.26 -22.41 -2.01
N GLU A 79 20.69 -22.30 -0.81
CA GLU A 79 19.28 -22.52 -0.51
C GLU A 79 18.38 -21.60 -1.33
N VAL A 80 18.71 -20.31 -1.38
CA VAL A 80 17.98 -19.33 -2.21
C VAL A 80 18.02 -19.71 -3.69
N ASN A 81 19.19 -20.09 -4.22
CA ASN A 81 19.31 -20.49 -5.62
C ASN A 81 18.55 -21.78 -5.92
N ARG A 82 18.55 -22.76 -5.00
CA ARG A 82 17.76 -23.98 -5.14
C ARG A 82 16.27 -23.67 -5.24
N GLU A 83 15.76 -22.78 -4.38
CA GLU A 83 14.36 -22.36 -4.39
C GLU A 83 13.99 -21.65 -5.69
N ILE A 84 14.80 -20.69 -6.14
CA ILE A 84 14.59 -19.98 -7.42
C ILE A 84 14.56 -20.96 -8.60
N GLN A 85 15.47 -21.94 -8.62
CA GLN A 85 15.48 -22.95 -9.67
C GLN A 85 14.23 -23.84 -9.64
N ALA A 86 13.77 -24.24 -8.45
CA ALA A 86 12.57 -25.04 -8.28
C ALA A 86 11.32 -24.30 -8.80
N VAL A 87 11.13 -23.03 -8.40
CA VAL A 87 10.00 -22.20 -8.85
C VAL A 87 10.05 -21.97 -10.36
N ARG A 88 11.21 -21.59 -10.92
CA ARG A 88 11.34 -21.36 -12.37
C ARG A 88 11.05 -22.63 -13.19
N LYS A 89 11.46 -23.81 -12.72
CA LYS A 89 11.12 -25.08 -13.36
C LYS A 89 9.61 -25.33 -13.29
N SER A 90 8.98 -25.11 -12.13
CA SER A 90 7.53 -25.26 -11.97
C SER A 90 6.75 -24.35 -12.91
N THR A 91 7.09 -23.05 -12.96
CA THR A 91 6.41 -22.09 -13.83
C THR A 91 6.61 -22.43 -15.31
N TYR A 92 7.80 -22.92 -15.70
CA TYR A 92 8.04 -23.37 -17.07
C TYR A 92 7.18 -24.59 -17.44
N TYR A 93 6.99 -25.54 -16.50
CA TYR A 93 6.12 -26.69 -16.71
C TYR A 93 4.63 -26.32 -16.74
N ASP A 94 4.17 -25.38 -15.90
CA ASP A 94 2.78 -24.91 -15.89
C ASP A 94 2.40 -24.16 -17.17
N VAL A 95 3.30 -23.34 -17.71
CA VAL A 95 3.08 -22.65 -18.99
C VAL A 95 3.02 -23.64 -20.16
N MET A 96 3.85 -24.67 -20.15
CA MET A 96 3.86 -25.72 -21.19
C MET A 96 2.67 -26.67 -21.10
N ALA A 97 2.10 -26.90 -19.92
CA ALA A 97 0.93 -27.76 -19.71
C ALA A 97 -0.41 -27.06 -20.02
N SER A 98 -0.42 -25.74 -20.21
CA SER A 98 -1.59 -24.93 -20.57
C SER A 98 -1.69 -24.59 -22.07
N CYS A 99 -0.71 -25.01 -22.88
CA CYS A 99 -0.75 -24.98 -24.34
C CYS A 99 -1.28 -26.29 -24.92
#